data_AF-A0A7S2LE06-F1
#
_entry.id   AF-A0A7S2LE06-F1
#
_cell.length_a   1.000
_cell.length_b   1.000
_cell.length_c   1.000
_cell.angle_alpha   90.00
_cell.angle_beta   90.00
_cell.angle_gamma   90.00
#
_symmetry.space_group_name_H-M   'P 1'
#
loop_
_entity.id
_entity.type
_entity.pdbx_description
1 polymer ?
#
loop_
_entity_poly.entity_id
_entity_poly.type
_entity_poly.pdbx_seq_one_letter_code
_entity_poly.pdbx_strand_id
1 'polypeptide(L)'
;MSGIYELKKDSPGCTGMFWRADPRDSKGAPSDNWPRDGAELKGTVVDVPGKGKYLQVDQIKQKADSGFKAAPAGAFMPFRYSQYFLEEK
;
A
#
# COMPACT_ATOMS: atom_id res chain seq x y z
N MET A 1 -3.77 4.15 -13.81
CA MET A 1 -5.10 4.55 -13.32
C MET A 1 -4.98 4.86 -11.85
N SER A 2 -5.53 5.98 -11.36
CA SER A 2 -5.51 6.33 -9.93
C SER A 2 -6.78 5.82 -9.27
N GLY A 3 -6.68 5.30 -8.05
CA GLY A 3 -7.81 4.77 -7.28
C GLY A 3 -7.58 4.83 -5.77
N ILE A 4 -8.62 4.46 -5.00
CA ILE A 4 -8.56 4.30 -3.55
C ILE A 4 -8.74 2.82 -3.23
N TYR A 5 -7.86 2.30 -2.38
CA TYR A 5 -7.83 0.87 -2.04
C TYR A 5 -7.74 0.69 -0.53
N GLU A 6 -8.54 -0.22 0.03
CA GLU A 6 -8.46 -0.60 1.45
C GLU A 6 -7.46 -1.73 1.65
N LEU A 7 -6.57 -1.60 2.64
CA LEU A 7 -5.70 -2.68 3.08
C LEU A 7 -6.51 -3.67 3.94
N LYS A 8 -6.87 -4.80 3.34
CA LYS A 8 -7.55 -5.90 4.02
C LYS A 8 -6.61 -7.06 4.30
N LYS A 9 -7.05 -7.96 5.17
CA LYS A 9 -6.39 -9.23 5.43
C LYS A 9 -7.39 -10.38 5.52
N ASP A 10 -6.97 -11.56 5.10
CA ASP A 10 -7.81 -12.78 5.09
C ASP A 10 -7.34 -13.84 6.08
N SER A 11 -6.37 -13.52 6.93
CA SER A 11 -5.92 -14.40 8.02
C SER A 11 -5.46 -13.60 9.24
N PRO A 12 -5.53 -14.17 10.46
CA PRO A 12 -4.91 -13.59 11.64
C PRO A 12 -3.40 -13.40 11.46
N GLY A 13 -2.80 -12.43 12.14
CA GLY A 13 -1.38 -12.15 12.04
C GLY A 13 -1.03 -10.74 12.48
N CYS A 14 0.05 -10.19 11.90
CA CYS A 14 0.50 -8.82 12.14
C CYS A 14 -0.62 -7.78 11.98
N THR A 15 -0.40 -6.60 12.55
CA THR A 15 -1.26 -5.43 12.35
C THR A 15 -0.57 -4.47 11.41
N GLY A 16 -1.03 -4.42 10.17
CA GLY A 16 -0.47 -3.58 9.12
C GLY A 16 0.66 -4.22 8.32
N MET A 17 1.11 -3.45 7.34
CA MET A 17 2.03 -3.90 6.32
C MET A 17 3.12 -2.85 6.09
N PHE A 18 4.37 -3.30 5.92
CA PHE A 18 5.47 -2.38 5.60
C PHE A 18 5.42 -2.00 4.14
N TRP A 19 5.86 -0.78 3.84
CA TRP A 19 6.06 -0.34 2.47
C TRP A 19 7.01 -1.28 1.73
N ARG A 20 6.79 -1.40 0.43
CA ARG A 20 7.74 -1.97 -0.51
C ARG A 20 8.44 -0.84 -1.24
N ALA A 21 9.67 -1.13 -1.66
CA ALA A 21 10.41 -0.33 -2.61
C ALA A 21 9.66 -0.29 -3.95
N ASP A 22 10.01 0.66 -4.81
CA ASP A 22 9.52 0.63 -6.19
C ASP A 22 9.93 -0.70 -6.83
N PRO A 23 8.98 -1.54 -7.25
CA PRO A 23 9.28 -2.81 -7.90
C PRO A 23 10.04 -2.66 -9.24
N ARG A 24 10.15 -1.45 -9.80
CA ARG A 24 10.86 -1.17 -11.07
C ARG A 24 12.29 -0.68 -10.86
N ASP A 25 12.66 -0.27 -9.66
CA ASP A 25 14.00 0.19 -9.33
C ASP A 25 14.61 -0.56 -8.13
N SER A 26 15.77 -0.11 -7.65
CA SER A 26 16.47 -0.71 -6.51
C SER A 26 16.58 0.24 -5.32
N LYS A 27 15.70 1.26 -5.24
CA LYS A 27 15.68 2.18 -4.10
C LYS A 27 15.11 1.50 -2.86
N GLY A 28 15.47 2.01 -1.69
CA GLY A 28 14.94 1.50 -0.42
C GLY A 28 13.45 1.82 -0.26
N ALA A 29 12.73 0.96 0.46
CA ALA A 29 11.38 1.27 0.91
C ALA A 29 11.42 2.28 2.06
N PRO A 30 10.45 3.20 2.16
CA PRO A 30 10.35 4.10 3.30
C PRO A 30 10.00 3.32 4.60
N SER A 31 10.44 3.84 5.74
CA SER A 31 10.33 3.19 7.05
C SER A 31 9.32 3.86 8.00
N ASP A 32 8.56 4.83 7.53
CA ASP A 32 7.61 5.61 8.31
C ASP A 32 6.16 5.48 7.80
N ASN A 33 5.20 5.83 8.66
CA ASN A 33 3.76 5.84 8.36
C ASN A 33 3.22 4.57 7.65
N TRP A 34 3.64 3.39 8.11
CA TRP A 34 3.17 2.13 7.56
C TRP A 34 1.65 1.97 7.68
N PRO A 35 0.98 1.43 6.64
CA PRO A 35 -0.46 1.21 6.68
C PRO A 35 -0.84 0.13 7.67
N ARG A 36 -1.78 0.48 8.54
CA ARG A 36 -2.42 -0.45 9.48
C ARG A 36 -3.61 -1.13 8.81
N ASP A 37 -4.11 -2.20 9.44
CA ASP A 37 -5.31 -2.89 8.98
C ASP A 37 -6.48 -1.92 8.79
N GLY A 38 -7.11 -1.97 7.61
CA GLY A 38 -8.21 -1.08 7.23
C GLY A 38 -7.79 0.35 6.87
N ALA A 39 -6.50 0.61 6.64
CA ALA A 39 -6.06 1.88 6.06
C ALA A 39 -6.54 2.01 4.61
N GLU A 40 -6.90 3.21 4.20
CA GLU A 40 -7.25 3.56 2.82
C GLU A 40 -6.02 4.17 2.15
N LEU A 41 -5.63 3.60 1.01
CA LEU A 41 -4.47 3.97 0.21
C LEU A 41 -4.96 4.58 -1.10
N LYS A 42 -4.60 5.83 -1.36
CA LYS A 42 -4.85 6.49 -2.63
C LYS A 42 -3.56 6.51 -3.44
N GLY A 43 -3.64 6.06 -4.68
CA GLY A 43 -2.44 5.97 -5.50
C GLY A 43 -2.70 5.52 -6.91
N THR A 44 -1.60 5.32 -7.64
CA THR A 44 -1.61 4.88 -9.03
C THR A 44 -1.27 3.40 -9.13
N VAL A 45 -2.12 2.65 -9.83
CA VAL A 45 -1.86 1.25 -10.17
C VAL A 45 -0.73 1.15 -11.19
N VAL A 46 0.25 0.29 -10.89
CA VAL A 46 1.35 -0.05 -11.79
C VAL A 46 1.44 -1.57 -11.92
N ASP A 47 1.43 -2.06 -13.17
CA ASP A 47 1.71 -3.46 -13.48
C ASP A 47 3.19 -3.61 -13.82
N VAL A 48 3.88 -4.49 -13.08
CA VAL A 48 5.31 -4.72 -13.26
C VAL A 48 5.56 -6.12 -13.82
N PRO A 49 6.15 -6.23 -15.02
CA PRO A 49 6.47 -7.53 -15.62
C PRO A 49 7.26 -8.42 -14.66
N GLY A 50 6.78 -9.65 -14.46
CA GLY A 50 7.40 -10.65 -13.58
C GLY A 50 7.21 -10.41 -12.07
N LYS A 51 6.64 -9.28 -11.64
CA LYS A 51 6.38 -8.97 -10.22
C LYS A 51 4.89 -8.80 -9.89
N GLY A 52 4.05 -8.51 -10.88
CA GLY A 52 2.61 -8.35 -10.73
C GLY A 52 2.19 -6.91 -10.45
N LYS A 53 0.98 -6.76 -9.88
CA LYS A 53 0.30 -5.48 -9.69
C LYS A 53 0.66 -4.83 -8.35
N TYR A 54 1.06 -3.57 -8.41
CA TYR A 54 1.38 -2.73 -7.25
C TYR A 54 0.58 -1.43 -7.29
N LEU A 55 0.44 -0.82 -6.12
CA LEU A 55 -0.02 0.54 -5.94
C LEU A 55 1.19 1.40 -5.58
N GLN A 56 1.49 2.39 -6.42
CA GLN A 56 2.33 3.52 -6.04
C GLN A 56 1.46 4.45 -5.17
N VAL A 57 1.75 4.53 -3.88
CA VAL A 57 0.88 5.21 -2.91
C VAL A 57 1.26 6.68 -2.80
N ASP A 58 0.30 7.56 -3.07
CA ASP A 58 0.48 9.01 -2.97
C ASP A 58 -0.04 9.54 -1.62
N GLN A 59 -1.15 8.96 -1.14
CA GLN A 59 -1.77 9.36 0.12
C GLN A 59 -2.27 8.14 0.90
N ILE A 60 -2.23 8.25 2.22
CA ILE A 60 -2.73 7.25 3.16
C ILE A 60 -3.66 7.89 4.17
N LYS A 61 -4.78 7.24 4.45
CA LYS A 61 -5.66 7.54 5.57
C LYS A 61 -5.69 6.32 6.47
N GLN A 62 -5.11 6.44 7.66
CA GLN A 62 -5.22 5.38 8.66
C GLN A 62 -6.69 5.25 9.10
N LYS A 63 -7.11 4.08 9.58
CA LYS A 63 -8.50 3.85 10.00
C LYS A 63 -9.05 4.87 11.00
N ALA A 64 -8.18 5.38 11.89
CA ALA A 64 -8.54 6.39 12.90
C ALA A 64 -8.37 7.83 12.43
N ASP A 65 -7.82 8.06 11.23
CA ASP A 65 -7.62 9.39 10.68
C ASP A 65 -8.92 9.95 10.10
N SER A 66 -9.15 11.24 10.29
CA SER A 66 -10.28 11.97 9.69
C SER A 66 -10.10 12.24 8.19
N GLY A 67 -8.90 12.05 7.64
CA GLY A 67 -8.60 12.36 6.23
C GLY A 67 -7.28 11.79 5.73
N PHE A 68 -7.06 11.89 4.42
CA PHE A 68 -5.84 11.45 3.75
C PHE A 68 -4.66 12.38 4.06
N LYS A 69 -3.52 11.77 4.36
CA LYS A 69 -2.21 12.41 4.54
C LYS A 69 -1.27 11.94 3.44
N ALA A 70 -0.21 12.70 3.17
CA ALA A 70 0.82 12.26 2.22
C ALA A 70 1.45 10.93 2.68
N ALA A 71 1.59 10.00 1.75
CA ALA A 71 2.43 8.83 1.96
C ALA A 71 3.91 9.21 1.79
N PRO A 72 4.85 8.50 2.43
CA PRO A 72 6.26 8.78 2.23
C PRO A 72 6.68 8.50 0.80
N ALA A 73 7.66 9.26 0.30
CA ALA A 73 8.15 9.09 -1.05
C ALA A 73 8.72 7.67 -1.26
N GLY A 74 8.37 7.04 -2.38
CA GLY A 74 8.78 5.66 -2.67
C GLY A 74 7.94 4.61 -1.95
N ALA A 75 6.75 4.95 -1.42
CA ALA A 75 5.82 3.99 -0.85
C ALA A 75 5.11 3.18 -1.95
N PHE A 76 5.41 1.88 -2.03
CA PHE A 76 4.68 0.94 -2.88
C PHE A 76 4.02 -0.14 -2.05
N MET A 77 2.91 -0.66 -2.58
CA MET A 77 2.19 -1.78 -1.97
C MET A 77 1.75 -2.79 -3.03
N PRO A 78 2.14 -4.08 -2.95
CA PRO A 78 1.58 -5.09 -3.84
C PRO A 78 0.10 -5.30 -3.54
N PHE A 79 -0.69 -5.64 -4.56
CA PHE A 79 -2.12 -5.95 -4.38
C PHE A 79 -2.37 -7.22 -3.58
N ARG A 80 -1.37 -8.11 -3.47
CA ARG A 80 -1.39 -9.30 -2.63
C ARG A 80 -0.02 -9.56 -2.03
N TYR A 81 0.04 -9.79 -0.72
CA TYR A 81 1.25 -10.23 -0.03
C TYR A 81 0.92 -10.97 1.25
N SER A 82 1.30 -12.25 1.35
CA SER A 82 0.99 -13.08 2.50
C SER A 82 -0.51 -13.04 2.82
N GLN A 83 -0.92 -12.61 4.02
CA GLN A 83 -2.31 -12.45 4.43
C GLN A 83 -2.98 -11.14 3.96
N TYR A 84 -2.25 -10.21 3.36
CA TYR A 84 -2.77 -8.89 3.00
C TYR A 84 -3.15 -8.79 1.53
N PHE A 85 -4.20 -8.02 1.26
CA PHE A 85 -4.62 -7.65 -0.09
C PHE A 85 -5.20 -6.23 -0.15
N LEU A 86 -5.12 -5.62 -1.33
CA LEU A 86 -5.73 -4.32 -1.63
C LEU A 86 -7.05 -4.54 -2.36
N GLU A 87 -8.13 -4.01 -1.79
CA GLU A 87 -9.46 -4.03 -2.40
C GLU A 87 -9.87 -2.61 -2.82
N GLU A 88 -10.34 -2.46 -4.06
CA GLU A 88 -10.82 -1.17 -4.57
C GLU A 88 -12.09 -0.72 -3.85
N LYS A 89 -12.17 0.57 -3.53
CA LYS A 89 -13.31 1.22 -2.85
C LYS A 89 -14.26 1.88 -3.83
#